data_AF-A0A8T5ZMW8-F1
#
_entry.id   AF-A0A8T5ZMW8-F1
#
_cell.length_a   1.000
_cell.length_b   1.000
_cell.length_c   1.000
_cell.angle_alpha   90.00
_cell.angle_beta   90.00
_cell.angle_gamma   90.00
#
_symmetry.space_group_name_H-M   'P 1'
#
loop_
_entity.id
_entity.type
_entity.pdbx_description
1 polymer ?
#
loop_
_entity_poly.entity_id
_entity_poly.type
_entity_poly.pdbx_seq_one_letter_code
_entity_poly.pdbx_strand_id
1 'polypeptide(L)' 'MFKSFFPKPGAFFLSAFVWALIAVIFWQAGGGDWVARITGASGQIPISAARFWSLDFLIFYAYYIVCVGLFA' A
#
# COMPACT_ATOMS: atom_id res chain seq x y z
N MET A 1 -22.11 35.66 4.12
CA MET A 1 -21.82 34.22 3.96
C MET A 1 -20.38 34.09 3.50
N PHE A 2 -19.47 33.61 4.35
CA PHE A 2 -18.09 33.35 3.92
C PHE A 2 -18.12 32.18 2.93
N LYS A 3 -17.91 32.45 1.64
CA LYS A 3 -17.60 31.40 0.67
C LYS A 3 -16.16 30.97 0.94
N SER A 4 -15.97 29.68 1.24
CA SER A 4 -14.64 29.09 1.31
C SER A 4 -13.91 29.35 -0.01
N PHE A 5 -12.75 30.02 0.05
CA PHE A 5 -11.82 30.18 -1.08
C PHE A 5 -10.93 28.95 -1.25
N PHE A 6 -11.00 28.00 -0.32
CA PHE A 6 -10.27 26.74 -0.45
C PHE A 6 -10.91 25.92 -1.57
N PRO A 7 -10.10 25.33 -2.46
CA PRO A 7 -10.56 24.33 -3.40
C PRO A 7 -11.38 23.27 -2.65
N LYS A 8 -12.40 22.70 -3.30
CA LYS A 8 -13.09 21.51 -2.80
C LYS A 8 -12.47 20.28 -3.48
N PRO A 9 -11.35 19.73 -2.98
CA PRO A 9 -10.66 18.59 -3.59
C PRO A 9 -11.40 17.27 -3.37
N GLY A 10 -12.74 17.27 -3.32
CA GLY A 10 -13.53 16.07 -3.06
C GLY A 10 -13.24 14.96 -4.08
N ALA A 11 -13.08 15.33 -5.36
CA ALA A 11 -12.72 14.39 -6.41
C ALA A 11 -11.31 13.78 -6.21
N PHE A 12 -10.34 14.60 -5.79
CA PHE A 12 -8.99 14.12 -5.50
C PHE A 12 -9.01 13.11 -4.34
N PHE A 13 -9.64 13.45 -3.22
CA PHE A 13 -9.73 12.54 -2.07
C PHE A 13 -10.51 11.27 -2.39
N LEU A 14 -11.59 11.36 -3.17
CA LEU A 14 -12.33 10.19 -3.62
C LEU A 14 -11.48 9.29 -4.53
N SER A 15 -10.70 9.87 -5.43
CA SER A 15 -9.78 9.10 -6.28
C SER A 15 -8.67 8.43 -5.47
N ALA A 16 -8.09 9.12 -4.47
CA ALA A 16 -7.11 8.56 -3.55
C ALA A 16 -7.70 7.39 -2.76
N PHE A 17 -8.94 7.54 -2.29
CA PHE A 17 -9.64 6.50 -1.55
C PHE A 17 -9.92 5.26 -2.41
N VAL A 18 -10.43 5.44 -3.63
CA VAL A 18 -10.67 4.34 -4.57
C VAL A 18 -9.35 3.63 -4.92
N TRP A 19 -8.29 4.40 -5.20
CA TRP A 19 -6.97 3.82 -5.47
C TRP A 19 -6.43 3.02 -4.27
N ALA A 20 -6.52 3.56 -3.07
CA ALA A 20 -6.12 2.86 -1.84
C ALA A 20 -6.91 1.56 -1.65
N LEU A 21 -8.23 1.57 -1.90
CA LEU A 21 -9.05 0.37 -1.85
C LEU A 21 -8.58 -0.68 -2.86
N ILE A 22 -8.30 -0.29 -4.10
CA ILE A 22 -7.78 -1.21 -5.13
C ILE A 22 -6.46 -1.84 -4.65
N ALA A 23 -5.53 -1.03 -4.15
CA ALA A 23 -4.24 -1.51 -3.68
C ALA A 23 -4.36 -2.47 -2.48
N VAL A 24 -5.26 -2.18 -1.53
CA VAL A 24 -5.55 -3.04 -0.39
C VAL A 24 -6.20 -4.35 -0.85
N ILE A 25 -7.25 -4.26 -1.68
CA ILE A 25 -7.96 -5.44 -2.18
C ILE A 25 -7.01 -6.34 -2.96
N PHE A 26 -6.20 -5.79 -3.86
CA PHE A 26 -5.20 -6.57 -4.60
C PHE A 26 -4.27 -7.32 -3.64
N TRP A 27 -3.71 -6.62 -2.66
CA TRP A 27 -2.77 -7.23 -1.71
C TRP A 27 -3.43 -8.36 -0.91
N GLN A 28 -4.64 -8.14 -0.41
CA GLN A 28 -5.39 -9.09 0.43
C GLN A 28 -5.99 -10.25 -0.38
N ALA A 29 -6.35 -10.05 -1.65
CA ALA A 29 -6.96 -11.07 -2.51
C ALA A 29 -5.95 -12.08 -3.09
N GLY A 30 -4.69 -12.05 -2.63
CA GLY A 30 -3.63 -12.97 -3.05
C GLY A 30 -2.49 -12.30 -3.85
N GLY A 31 -2.56 -10.99 -4.11
CA GLY A 31 -1.45 -10.25 -4.71
C GLY A 31 -0.19 -10.29 -3.84
N GLY A 32 -0.35 -10.19 -2.50
CA GLY A 32 0.77 -10.34 -1.57
C GLY A 32 1.45 -11.71 -1.67
N ASP A 33 0.65 -12.79 -1.66
CA ASP A 33 1.15 -14.16 -1.80
C ASP A 33 1.84 -14.39 -3.15
N TRP A 34 1.28 -13.82 -4.22
CA TRP A 34 1.86 -13.91 -5.56
C TRP A 34 3.24 -13.24 -5.61
N VAL A 35 3.36 -12.03 -5.08
CA VAL A 35 4.65 -11.33 -5.02
C VAL A 35 5.64 -12.09 -4.13
N ALA A 36 5.20 -12.56 -2.95
CA ALA A 36 6.02 -13.34 -2.04
C ALA A 36 6.62 -14.60 -2.70
N ARG A 37 5.85 -15.30 -3.53
CA ARG A 37 6.33 -16.47 -4.30
C ARG A 37 7.40 -16.10 -5.33
N ILE A 38 7.26 -14.97 -6.00
CA ILE A 38 8.24 -14.51 -7.02
C ILE A 38 9.54 -14.10 -6.35
N THR A 39 9.47 -13.47 -5.18
CA THR A 39 10.64 -12.96 -4.46
C THR A 39 11.28 -14.00 -3.54
N GLY A 40 10.63 -15.15 -3.32
CA GLY A 40 11.08 -16.19 -2.38
C GLY A 40 10.88 -15.82 -0.90
N ALA A 41 9.93 -14.94 -0.59
CA ALA A 41 9.59 -14.63 0.79
C ALA A 41 8.90 -15.83 1.45
N SER A 42 9.34 -16.16 2.67
CA SER A 42 9.00 -17.44 3.31
C SER A 42 7.69 -17.40 4.09
N GLY A 43 7.12 -16.22 4.35
CA GLY A 43 6.01 -16.04 5.28
C GLY A 43 6.41 -16.22 6.76
N GLN A 44 7.65 -16.61 7.05
CA GLN A 44 8.15 -16.75 8.41
C GLN A 44 8.65 -15.41 8.93
N ILE A 45 7.94 -14.87 9.92
CA ILE A 45 8.23 -13.55 10.47
C ILE A 45 8.90 -13.70 11.85
N PRO A 46 10.11 -13.13 12.06
CA PRO A 46 10.77 -13.17 13.36
C PRO A 46 9.94 -12.53 14.49
N ILE A 47 9.96 -13.12 15.68
CA ILE A 47 9.39 -12.53 16.91
C ILE A 47 10.45 -11.63 17.57
N SER A 48 10.93 -10.63 16.81
CA SER A 48 11.90 -9.63 17.27
C SER A 48 11.87 -8.40 16.36
N ALA A 49 12.69 -7.39 16.65
CA ALA A 49 12.86 -6.22 15.77
C ALA A 49 13.35 -6.59 14.36
N ALA A 50 13.92 -7.79 14.17
CA ALA A 50 14.29 -8.29 12.84
C ALA A 50 13.08 -8.45 11.91
N ARG A 51 11.84 -8.50 12.43
CA ARG A 51 10.61 -8.45 11.65
C ARG A 51 10.56 -7.30 10.65
N PHE A 52 11.01 -6.11 11.05
CA PHE A 52 10.98 -4.93 10.16
C PHE A 52 11.98 -5.02 9.00
N TRP A 53 12.98 -5.89 9.15
CA TRP A 53 14.00 -6.16 8.13
C TRP A 53 13.78 -7.51 7.44
N SER A 54 12.67 -8.22 7.72
CA SER A 54 12.36 -9.46 7.03
C SER A 54 11.99 -9.16 5.58
N LEU A 55 12.30 -10.10 4.69
CA LEU A 55 12.00 -9.96 3.27
C LEU A 55 10.51 -9.68 3.03
N ASP A 56 9.61 -10.35 3.76
CA ASP A 56 8.16 -10.12 3.70
C ASP A 56 7.77 -8.65 3.95
N PHE A 57 8.40 -7.99 4.93
CA PHE A 57 8.13 -6.58 5.23
C PHE A 57 8.77 -5.64 4.21
N LEU A 58 9.99 -5.94 3.76
CA LEU A 58 10.67 -5.12 2.74
C LEU A 58 9.89 -5.09 1.42
N ILE A 59 9.30 -6.23 1.02
CA ILE A 59 8.46 -6.31 -0.17
C ILE A 59 7.17 -5.51 0.04
N PHE A 60 6.54 -5.61 1.21
CA PHE A 60 5.37 -4.79 1.52
C PHE A 60 5.69 -3.29 1.45
N TYR A 61 6.85 -2.86 1.95
CA TYR A 61 7.29 -1.46 1.84
C TYR A 61 7.52 -1.04 0.39
N ALA A 62 8.16 -1.89 -0.41
CA ALA A 62 8.36 -1.65 -1.83
C ALA A 62 7.01 -1.51 -2.57
N TYR A 63 6.06 -2.41 -2.29
CA TYR A 63 4.70 -2.34 -2.82
C TYR A 63 3.99 -1.05 -2.43
N TYR A 64 4.06 -0.66 -1.15
CA TYR A 64 3.50 0.60 -0.66
C TYR A 64 4.09 1.81 -1.39
N ILE A 65 5.42 1.87 -1.54
CA ILE A 65 6.11 2.95 -2.26
C ILE A 65 5.63 3.03 -3.71
N VAL A 66 5.48 1.88 -4.38
CA VAL A 66 4.97 1.83 -5.76
C VAL A 66 3.53 2.32 -5.82
N CYS A 67 2.63 1.85 -4.95
CA CYS A 67 1.24 2.29 -4.94
C CYS A 67 1.10 3.79 -4.66
N VAL A 68 1.88 4.34 -3.73
CA VAL A 68 1.86 5.78 -3.43
C VAL A 68 2.47 6.57 -4.59
N GLY A 69 3.62 6.14 -5.12
CA GLY A 69 4.31 6.81 -6.21
C GLY A 69 3.55 6.80 -7.54
N LEU A 70 2.72 5.77 -7.79
CA LEU A 70 1.83 5.73 -8.96
C LEU A 70 0.61 6.65 -8.83
N PHE A 71 0.22 7.00 -7.60
CA PHE A 71 -0.91 7.90 -7.34
C PHE A 71 -0.49 9.37 -7.27
N ALA A 72 0.66 9.65 -6.66
CA ALA A 72 1.19 10.99 -6.42
C ALA A 72 1.59 11.70 -7.72
#